data_AF-A0A9E2G1H2-F1
#
_entry.id   AF-A0A9E2G1H2-F1
#
_cell.length_a   1.000
_cell.length_b   1.000
_cell.length_c   1.000
_cell.angle_alpha   90.00
_cell.angle_beta   90.00
_cell.angle_gamma   90.00
#
_symmetry.space_group_name_H-M   'P 1'
#
loop_
_entity.id
_entity.type
_entity.pdbx_description
1 polymer ?
#
loop_
_entity_poly.entity_id
_entity_poly.type
_entity_poly.pdbx_seq_one_letter_code
_entity_poly.pdbx_strand_id
1 'polypeptide(L)'
;MSTISGFIVTTDAGHARDCIDQLPMLKDDCWPFLPAEIFAVGPASPTLQYKDHHIIHFGMAVKEIETEFSAWLDKFESFFKTMSGTTEAMVILGSETIRSEHPSGRFIYHWKRKNGAMGQTVVWEFSGDERVLFQ
;
A
#
# COMPACT_ATOMS: atom_id res chain seq x y z
N MET A 1 -0.93 5.27 -19.49
CA MET A 1 -0.83 5.94 -18.18
C MET A 1 -0.76 4.88 -17.10
N SER A 2 0.05 5.10 -16.07
CA SER A 2 0.22 4.14 -14.98
C SER A 2 -0.35 4.69 -13.67
N THR A 3 -0.81 3.80 -12.80
CA THR A 3 -1.47 4.17 -11.54
C THR A 3 -0.96 3.32 -10.40
N ILE A 4 -0.93 3.90 -9.21
CA ILE A 4 -0.69 3.18 -7.96
C ILE A 4 -1.84 3.51 -7.03
N SER A 5 -2.54 2.51 -6.53
CA SER A 5 -3.66 2.72 -5.62
C SER A 5 -3.80 1.57 -4.65
N GLY A 6 -4.65 1.71 -3.64
CA GLY A 6 -4.86 0.63 -2.69
C GLY A 6 -5.47 1.09 -1.40
N PHE A 7 -5.30 0.27 -0.37
CA PHE A 7 -5.72 0.58 0.97
C PHE A 7 -4.82 -0.02 2.05
N ILE A 8 -4.87 0.56 3.24
CA ILE A 8 -4.27 0.05 4.47
C ILE A 8 -5.39 -0.06 5.50
N VAL A 9 -5.46 -1.19 6.20
CA VAL A 9 -6.37 -1.41 7.32
C VAL A 9 -5.57 -1.36 8.61
N THR A 10 -5.97 -0.50 9.54
CA THR A 10 -5.29 -0.31 10.82
C THR A 10 -6.28 -0.20 11.98
N THR A 11 -5.89 -0.68 13.16
CA THR A 11 -6.60 -0.44 14.42
C THR A 11 -6.17 0.85 15.11
N ASP A 12 -5.12 1.53 14.61
CA ASP A 12 -4.57 2.76 15.18
C ASP A 12 -4.48 3.85 14.11
N ALA A 13 -5.59 4.54 13.87
CA ALA A 13 -5.63 5.65 12.93
C ALA A 13 -4.87 6.90 13.41
N GLY A 14 -4.60 7.02 14.72
CA GLY A 14 -3.80 8.12 15.27
C GLY A 14 -2.35 7.98 14.81
N HIS A 15 -1.73 6.84 15.13
CA HIS A 15 -0.36 6.57 14.70
C HIS A 15 -0.24 6.52 13.17
N ALA A 16 -1.24 5.99 12.46
CA ALA A 16 -1.19 5.97 11.01
C ALA A 16 -1.16 7.39 10.39
N ARG A 17 -1.89 8.35 10.96
CA ARG A 17 -1.79 9.77 10.55
C ARG A 17 -0.42 10.34 10.84
N ASP A 18 0.13 10.08 12.04
CA ASP A 18 1.48 10.54 12.39
C ASP A 18 2.55 10.01 11.43
N CYS A 19 2.40 8.77 10.94
CA CYS A 19 3.28 8.21 9.91
C CYS A 19 3.09 8.90 8.54
N ILE A 20 1.86 9.20 8.14
CA ILE A 20 1.56 9.89 6.87
C ILE A 20 2.09 11.32 6.91
N ASP A 21 1.93 12.03 8.03
CA ASP A 21 2.38 13.41 8.20
C ASP A 21 3.93 13.56 8.19
N GLN A 22 4.65 12.45 8.39
CA GLN A 22 6.11 12.38 8.26
C GLN A 22 6.59 12.11 6.82
N LEU A 23 5.69 11.75 5.90
CA LEU A 23 6.05 11.60 4.50
C LEU A 23 6.35 12.97 3.87
N PRO A 24 7.24 13.03 2.86
CA PRO A 24 7.46 14.24 2.11
C PRO A 24 6.18 14.70 1.39
N MET A 25 6.11 16.00 1.08
CA MET A 25 5.13 16.51 0.13
C MET A 25 5.58 16.14 -1.30
N LEU A 26 4.67 16.05 -2.27
CA LEU A 26 5.02 15.65 -3.65
C LEU A 26 6.12 16.52 -4.26
N LYS A 27 6.15 17.81 -3.93
CA LYS A 27 7.17 18.76 -4.40
C LYS A 27 8.59 18.46 -3.88
N ASP A 28 8.70 17.75 -2.76
CA ASP A 28 9.95 17.47 -2.04
C ASP A 28 10.31 15.97 -2.07
N ASP A 29 9.46 15.14 -2.68
CA ASP A 29 9.65 13.69 -2.74
C ASP A 29 10.45 13.27 -3.98
N CYS A 30 11.09 12.12 -3.87
CA CYS A 30 11.91 11.52 -4.93
C CYS A 30 11.28 10.21 -5.39
N TRP A 31 11.53 9.90 -6.66
CA TRP A 31 11.15 8.64 -7.27
C TRP A 31 11.75 7.43 -6.51
N PRO A 32 11.01 6.32 -6.29
CA PRO A 32 9.58 6.14 -6.52
C PRO A 32 8.76 6.98 -5.53
N PHE A 33 7.65 7.62 -5.93
CA PHE A 33 6.92 8.57 -5.08
C PHE A 33 6.10 7.90 -3.95
N LEU A 34 6.05 8.51 -2.77
CA LEU A 34 5.17 8.17 -1.66
C LEU A 34 4.86 9.44 -0.84
N PRO A 35 4.26 10.48 -1.43
CA PRO A 35 4.02 11.72 -0.70
C PRO A 35 2.80 11.60 0.21
N ALA A 36 2.72 12.42 1.25
CA ALA A 36 1.57 12.41 2.17
C ALA A 36 0.22 12.63 1.45
N GLU A 37 0.23 13.43 0.38
CA GLU A 37 -0.94 13.90 -0.37
C GLU A 37 -1.74 12.80 -1.06
N ILE A 38 -1.18 11.60 -1.26
CA ILE A 38 -1.90 10.50 -1.92
C ILE A 38 -2.80 9.73 -0.95
N PHE A 39 -2.69 9.97 0.36
CA PHE A 39 -3.40 9.21 1.39
C PHE A 39 -4.66 9.94 1.86
N ALA A 40 -5.72 9.16 2.09
CA ALA A 40 -6.97 9.62 2.70
C ALA A 40 -7.38 8.66 3.82
N VAL A 41 -7.32 9.13 5.07
CA VAL A 41 -7.74 8.36 6.25
C VAL A 41 -9.25 8.44 6.43
N GLY A 42 -9.95 7.33 6.19
CA GLY A 42 -11.40 7.24 6.37
C GLY A 42 -11.83 7.21 7.84
N PRO A 43 -13.12 7.46 8.11
CA PRO A 43 -13.69 7.21 9.44
C PRO A 43 -13.60 5.71 9.79
N ALA A 44 -13.76 5.37 11.07
CA ALA A 44 -13.85 3.96 11.49
C ALA A 44 -14.98 3.27 10.71
N SER A 45 -14.74 2.04 10.25
CA SER A 45 -15.73 1.33 9.46
C SER A 45 -16.91 0.88 10.33
N PRO A 46 -18.16 1.24 9.99
CA PRO A 46 -19.32 0.83 10.78
C PRO A 46 -19.71 -0.64 10.56
N THR A 47 -19.01 -1.38 9.68
CA THR A 47 -19.29 -2.78 9.39
C THR A 47 -18.75 -3.70 10.49
N LEU A 48 -19.51 -4.76 10.84
CA LEU A 48 -19.17 -5.69 11.91
C LEU A 48 -17.78 -6.35 11.78
N GLN A 49 -17.28 -6.51 10.55
CA GLN A 49 -15.97 -7.11 10.27
C GLN A 49 -14.79 -6.18 10.61
N TYR A 50 -15.03 -4.87 10.68
CA TYR A 50 -14.00 -3.84 10.86
C TYR A 50 -14.39 -2.85 11.96
N LYS A 51 -15.16 -3.30 12.95
CA LYS A 51 -15.81 -2.45 13.95
C LYS A 51 -14.84 -1.55 14.75
N ASP A 52 -13.56 -1.94 14.81
CA ASP A 52 -12.47 -1.19 15.44
C ASP A 52 -11.30 -0.90 14.46
N HIS A 53 -11.55 -1.01 13.15
CA HIS A 53 -10.55 -0.77 12.12
C HIS A 53 -10.89 0.47 11.29
N HIS A 54 -9.84 1.15 10.86
CA HIS A 54 -9.86 2.26 9.95
C HIS A 54 -9.26 1.85 8.61
N ILE A 55 -9.84 2.36 7.53
CA ILE A 55 -9.34 2.16 6.18
C ILE A 55 -8.69 3.46 5.70
N ILE A 56 -7.44 3.36 5.27
CA ILE A 56 -6.69 4.44 4.64
C ILE A 56 -6.62 4.11 3.16
N HIS A 57 -7.23 4.92 2.33
CA HIS A 57 -7.10 4.78 0.88
C HIS A 57 -5.90 5.56 0.38
N PHE A 58 -5.27 5.07 -0.68
CA PHE A 58 -4.29 5.86 -1.41
C PHE A 58 -4.42 5.68 -2.92
N GLY A 59 -3.97 6.69 -3.65
CA GLY A 59 -4.05 6.69 -5.11
C GLY A 59 -3.28 7.81 -5.77
N MET A 60 -2.56 7.48 -6.84
CA MET A 60 -1.98 8.46 -7.76
C MET A 60 -1.81 7.91 -9.16
N ALA A 61 -1.78 8.82 -10.13
CA ALA A 61 -1.33 8.55 -11.48
C ALA A 61 0.15 8.95 -11.62
N VAL A 62 0.94 8.10 -12.26
CA VAL A 62 2.35 8.33 -12.54
C VAL A 62 2.63 8.08 -14.03
N LYS A 63 3.73 8.63 -14.51
CA LYS A 63 4.09 8.50 -15.94
C LYS A 63 4.40 7.06 -16.32
N GLU A 64 5.11 6.34 -15.45
CA GLU A 64 5.61 5.00 -15.70
C GLU A 64 5.78 4.25 -14.35
N ILE A 65 5.69 2.94 -14.35
CA ILE A 65 5.98 2.06 -13.20
C ILE A 65 6.71 0.78 -13.64
N GLU A 66 6.68 0.48 -14.94
CA GLU A 66 6.96 -0.82 -15.56
C GLU A 66 8.37 -1.34 -15.29
N THR A 67 9.34 -0.44 -15.21
CA THR A 67 10.76 -0.77 -15.03
C THR A 67 11.17 -0.96 -13.57
N GLU A 68 10.35 -0.51 -12.62
CA GLU A 68 10.72 -0.44 -11.19
C GLU A 68 9.62 -0.96 -10.26
N PHE A 69 8.83 -1.93 -10.73
CA PHE A 69 7.73 -2.56 -9.98
C PHE A 69 8.12 -2.97 -8.56
N SER A 70 9.27 -3.64 -8.39
CA SER A 70 9.74 -4.05 -7.06
C SER A 70 10.02 -2.83 -6.17
N ALA A 71 10.67 -1.80 -6.69
CA ALA A 71 11.02 -0.62 -5.88
C ALA A 71 9.76 0.12 -5.39
N TRP A 72 8.72 0.20 -6.23
CA TRP A 72 7.41 0.69 -5.83
C TRP A 72 6.83 -0.15 -4.70
N LEU A 73 6.75 -1.47 -4.87
CA LEU A 73 6.18 -2.36 -3.85
C LEU A 73 6.98 -2.32 -2.54
N ASP A 74 8.31 -2.29 -2.61
CA ASP A 74 9.18 -2.26 -1.45
C ASP A 74 9.04 -0.94 -0.67
N LYS A 75 8.85 0.21 -1.36
CA LYS A 75 8.61 1.51 -0.71
C LYS A 75 7.28 1.51 0.04
N PHE A 76 6.19 1.04 -0.59
CA PHE A 76 4.88 0.94 0.04
C PHE A 76 4.86 -0.08 1.17
N GLU A 77 5.48 -1.26 0.97
CA GLU A 77 5.62 -2.31 1.96
C GLU A 77 6.36 -1.85 3.20
N SER A 78 7.48 -1.15 3.01
CA SER A 78 8.23 -0.59 4.13
C SER A 78 7.38 0.39 4.93
N PHE A 79 6.62 1.25 4.25
CA PHE A 79 5.81 2.28 4.89
C PHE A 79 4.64 1.74 5.73
N PHE A 80 3.76 0.90 5.18
CA PHE A 80 2.62 0.44 5.99
C PHE A 80 3.04 -0.46 7.15
N LYS A 81 4.24 -1.06 7.09
CA LYS A 81 4.82 -1.87 8.17
C LYS A 81 5.39 -1.03 9.31
N THR A 82 5.68 0.26 9.12
CA THR A 82 6.09 1.15 10.23
C THR A 82 4.91 1.62 11.08
N MET A 83 3.69 1.59 10.52
CA MET A 83 2.49 1.93 11.25
C MET A 83 2.15 0.84 12.27
N SER A 84 2.12 1.20 13.55
CA SER A 84 1.54 0.32 14.56
C SER A 84 0.06 0.07 14.22
N GLY A 85 -0.47 -1.09 14.64
CA GLY A 85 -1.88 -1.41 14.40
C GLY A 85 -2.26 -1.79 12.96
N THR A 86 -1.38 -1.68 11.96
CA THR A 86 -1.68 -2.19 10.61
C THR A 86 -1.92 -3.71 10.67
N THR A 87 -3.06 -4.12 10.13
CA THR A 87 -3.49 -5.52 10.05
C THR A 87 -3.49 -6.04 8.62
N GLU A 88 -3.69 -5.17 7.65
CA GLU A 88 -3.82 -5.52 6.24
C GLU A 88 -3.39 -4.37 5.36
N ALA A 89 -2.80 -4.65 4.20
CA ALA A 89 -2.53 -3.67 3.16
C ALA A 89 -2.73 -4.29 1.79
N MET A 90 -3.23 -3.50 0.85
CA MET A 90 -3.35 -3.85 -0.55
C MET A 90 -2.73 -2.76 -1.40
N VAL A 91 -1.85 -3.13 -2.31
CA VAL A 91 -1.28 -2.23 -3.34
C VAL A 91 -1.71 -2.77 -4.70
N ILE A 92 -2.24 -1.88 -5.54
CA ILE A 92 -2.60 -2.13 -6.93
C ILE A 92 -1.70 -1.28 -7.80
N LEU A 93 -0.93 -1.94 -8.65
CA LEU A 93 -0.16 -1.30 -9.71
C LEU A 93 -0.92 -1.46 -11.03
N GLY A 94 -1.22 -0.36 -11.68
CA GLY A 94 -1.92 -0.32 -12.95
C GLY A 94 -1.01 0.20 -14.06
N SER A 95 -0.95 -0.50 -15.19
CA SER A 95 -0.26 -0.04 -16.40
C SER A 95 -1.08 -0.38 -17.64
N GLU A 96 -1.31 0.63 -18.47
CA GLU A 96 -1.91 0.43 -19.79
C GLU A 96 -0.94 -0.22 -20.78
N THR A 97 0.37 -0.07 -20.58
CA THR A 97 1.42 -0.57 -21.46
C THR A 97 1.53 -2.09 -21.41
N ILE A 98 1.40 -2.69 -20.23
CA ILE A 98 1.55 -4.14 -20.02
C ILE A 98 0.23 -4.89 -20.32
N ARG A 99 -0.85 -4.18 -20.67
CA ARG A 99 -2.18 -4.76 -20.84
C ARG A 99 -2.26 -5.86 -21.91
N SER A 100 -1.36 -5.84 -22.90
CA SER A 100 -1.27 -6.90 -23.92
C SER A 100 -0.81 -8.24 -23.36
N GLU A 101 0.01 -8.23 -22.31
CA GLU A 101 0.57 -9.42 -21.67
C GLU A 101 -0.22 -9.79 -20.40
N HIS A 102 -0.85 -8.80 -19.76
CA HIS A 102 -1.70 -8.98 -18.59
C HIS A 102 -3.05 -8.28 -18.83
N PRO A 103 -4.12 -9.01 -19.25
CA PRO A 103 -5.36 -8.40 -19.78
C PRO A 103 -6.06 -7.38 -18.86
N SER A 104 -5.90 -7.52 -17.54
CA SER A 104 -6.44 -6.57 -16.56
C SER A 104 -5.68 -5.23 -16.54
N GLY A 105 -4.42 -5.21 -16.98
CA GLY A 105 -3.48 -4.11 -16.80
C GLY A 105 -3.28 -3.73 -15.33
N ARG A 106 -3.63 -4.62 -14.39
CA ARG A 106 -3.62 -4.40 -12.94
C ARG A 106 -2.97 -5.59 -12.24
N PHE A 107 -2.05 -5.26 -11.37
CA PHE A 107 -1.30 -6.18 -10.52
C PHE A 107 -1.64 -5.86 -9.07
N ILE A 108 -2.08 -6.87 -8.33
CA ILE A 108 -2.65 -6.76 -7.00
C ILE A 108 -1.72 -7.48 -6.02
N TYR A 109 -1.35 -6.77 -4.97
CA TYR A 109 -0.46 -7.24 -3.93
C TYR A 109 -1.12 -7.05 -2.59
N HIS A 110 -1.10 -8.08 -1.77
CA HIS A 110 -1.80 -8.13 -0.50
C HIS A 110 -0.89 -8.60 0.61
N TRP A 111 -0.98 -7.90 1.74
CA TRP A 111 -0.27 -8.23 2.96
C TRP A 111 -1.28 -8.37 4.08
N LYS A 112 -1.25 -9.49 4.76
CA LYS A 112 -2.06 -9.73 5.95
C LYS A 112 -1.17 -10.03 7.13
N ARG A 113 -1.33 -9.27 8.20
CA ARG A 113 -0.63 -9.53 9.45
C ARG A 113 -1.20 -10.79 10.08
N LYS A 114 -0.32 -11.75 10.40
CA LYS A 114 -0.66 -12.88 11.25
C LYS A 114 -0.42 -12.49 12.70
N ASN A 115 -1.41 -12.72 13.55
CA ASN A 115 -1.22 -12.60 14.99
C ASN A 115 -0.27 -13.73 15.42
N GLY A 116 0.97 -13.37 15.74
CA GLY A 116 1.87 -14.26 16.49
C GLY A 116 1.34 -14.46 17.91
N ALA A 117 1.80 -15.52 18.57
CA ALA A 117 1.57 -15.67 20.01
C ALA A 117 2.13 -14.44 20.76
N MET A 118 1.59 -14.10 21.94
CA MET A 118 2.05 -12.94 22.74
C MET A 118 3.58 -12.91 22.84
N GLY A 119 4.19 -11.81 22.38
CA GLY A 119 5.64 -11.60 22.39
C GLY A 119 6.40 -12.05 21.14
N GLN A 120 5.74 -12.59 20.11
CA GLN A 120 6.39 -12.93 18.84
C GLN A 120 6.50 -11.73 17.89
N THR A 121 7.58 -11.73 17.10
CA THR A 121 7.80 -10.81 15.97
C THR A 121 6.60 -10.81 15.04
N VAL A 122 6.22 -9.64 14.55
CA VAL A 122 5.12 -9.48 13.58
C VAL A 122 5.44 -10.28 12.32
N VAL A 123 4.58 -11.23 11.97
CA VAL A 123 4.69 -12.01 10.73
C VAL A 123 3.67 -11.49 9.72
N TRP A 124 4.13 -11.26 8.50
CA TRP A 124 3.30 -10.85 7.38
C TRP A 124 3.14 -12.01 6.41
N GLU A 125 1.90 -12.34 6.06
CA GLU A 125 1.57 -13.19 4.92
C GLU A 125 1.42 -12.31 3.69
N PHE A 126 2.18 -12.61 2.64
CA PHE A 126 2.14 -11.92 1.36
C PHE A 126 1.47 -12.81 0.31
N SER A 127 0.62 -12.22 -0.52
CA SER A 127 0.07 -12.83 -1.73
C SER A 127 -0.08 -11.77 -2.82
N GLY A 128 -0.08 -12.16 -4.08
CA GLY A 128 -0.24 -11.23 -5.19
C GLY A 128 0.42 -11.71 -6.47
N ASP A 129 0.43 -10.84 -7.46
CA ASP A 129 1.11 -11.05 -8.73
C ASP A 129 2.64 -11.10 -8.58
N GLU A 130 3.35 -11.42 -9.66
CA GLU A 130 4.82 -11.41 -9.67
C GLU A 130 5.35 -9.98 -9.40
N ARG A 131 6.42 -9.87 -8.60
CA ARG A 131 7.06 -8.57 -8.27
C ARG A 131 7.98 -8.04 -9.38
N VAL A 132 8.26 -8.85 -10.39
CA VAL A 132 9.11 -8.52 -11.54
C VAL A 132 8.40 -9.02 -12.79
N LEU A 133 8.17 -8.15 -13.76
CA LEU A 133 7.44 -8.49 -14.98
C LEU A 133 8.36 -8.78 -16.17
N PHE A 134 9.61 -8.33 -16.13
CA PHE A 134 10.58 -8.51 -17.21
C PHE A 134 11.99 -8.76 -16.62
N GLN A 135 12.64 -9.86 -17.05
CA GLN A 135 14.08 -10.10 -16.87
C GLN A 135 14.82 -9.82 -18.17
#